data_AF-A0AAV4BXI5-F1
#
_entry.id   AF-A0AAV4BXI5-F1
#
_cell.length_a   1.000
_cell.length_b   1.000
_cell.length_c   1.000
_cell.angle_alpha   90.00
_cell.angle_beta   90.00
_cell.angle_gamma   90.00
#
_symmetry.space_group_name_H-M   'P 1'
#
loop_
_entity.id
_entity.type
_entity.pdbx_description
1 polymer ?
#
loop_
_entity_poly.entity_id
_entity_poly.type
_entity_poly.pdbx_seq_one_letter_code
_entity_poly.pdbx_strand_id
1 'polypeptide(L)'
;MKLLQAKIEAGIIKNDPGGSGTRSNDAGAKHPKLPNFQDGKDDLDIWLTRFERFAESNGWSREKWSSSLCALLTGRALDCYGRLSAEQAKDYGKVKEALMKRYDLTEDGYRRKFRTCKPAEEQSPDMFIVRIVTYLDNGLSFLRRISRMKNLRT
;
A
#
# COMPACT_ATOMS: atom_id res chain seq x y z
N MET A 1 -5.53 1.63 78.61
CA MET A 1 -6.29 2.87 78.32
C MET A 1 -5.75 3.47 77.03
N LYS A 2 -6.65 3.64 76.05
CA LYS A 2 -6.45 4.10 74.66
C LYS A 2 -5.75 3.09 73.74
N LEU A 3 -6.51 2.24 73.04
CA LEU A 3 -7.23 2.53 71.79
C LEU A 3 -6.28 2.91 70.65
N LEU A 4 -6.11 2.01 69.68
CA LEU A 4 -6.81 2.06 68.40
C LEU A 4 -6.45 3.34 67.63
N GLN A 5 -5.47 3.22 66.73
CA GLN A 5 -5.64 3.54 65.31
C GLN A 5 -4.49 2.85 64.57
N ALA A 6 -4.77 1.65 64.05
CA ALA A 6 -4.88 1.39 62.61
C ALA A 6 -3.50 1.18 61.97
N LYS A 7 -3.12 -0.08 61.72
CA LYS A 7 -3.32 -0.79 60.42
C LYS A 7 -2.39 -0.17 59.37
N ILE A 8 -1.41 -0.84 58.78
CA ILE A 8 -1.29 -2.21 58.26
C ILE A 8 0.23 -2.33 58.00
N GLU A 9 0.92 -3.17 58.75
CA GLU A 9 1.29 -4.53 58.35
C GLU A 9 2.32 -4.61 57.22
N ALA A 10 3.40 -5.32 57.59
CA ALA A 10 4.26 -6.13 56.75
C ALA A 10 4.92 -5.41 55.55
N GLY A 11 6.18 -5.00 55.63
CA GLY A 11 7.26 -5.86 56.06
C GLY A 11 7.98 -6.41 54.84
N ILE A 12 9.30 -6.22 54.90
CA ILE A 12 10.33 -7.13 54.38
C ILE A 12 10.98 -6.77 53.02
N ILE A 13 12.11 -6.04 53.13
CA ILE A 13 13.48 -6.28 52.60
C ILE A 13 13.62 -6.63 51.07
N LYS A 14 14.51 -6.08 50.21
CA LYS A 14 15.99 -5.92 50.25
C LYS A 14 16.50 -5.06 49.07
N ASN A 15 17.61 -4.35 49.34
CA ASN A 15 18.76 -3.99 48.49
C ASN A 15 18.67 -4.17 46.96
N ASP A 16 19.03 -3.10 46.24
CA ASP A 16 19.35 -3.11 44.82
C ASP A 16 20.74 -2.46 44.60
N PRO A 17 21.75 -3.19 44.12
CA PRO A 17 22.90 -2.57 43.48
C PRO A 17 23.14 -3.13 42.08
N GLY A 18 23.15 -2.24 41.08
CA GLY A 18 23.85 -2.47 39.81
C GLY A 18 22.96 -2.67 38.58
N GLY A 19 22.51 -1.56 37.99
CA GLY A 19 21.96 -1.53 36.63
C GLY A 19 22.84 -0.70 35.70
N SER A 20 23.84 -1.34 35.09
CA SER A 20 24.64 -0.80 33.99
C SER A 20 23.72 -0.31 32.87
N GLY A 21 23.67 1.00 32.68
CA GLY A 21 22.98 1.63 31.56
C GLY A 21 23.73 1.40 30.25
N THR A 22 23.53 0.24 29.63
CA THR A 22 23.89 0.05 28.22
C THR A 22 22.80 0.72 27.39
N ARG A 23 23.03 1.98 27.04
CA ARG A 23 22.28 2.68 25.99
C ARG A 23 22.60 2.00 24.67
N SER A 24 21.80 1.01 24.30
CA SER A 24 21.77 0.48 22.94
C SER A 24 21.24 1.60 22.05
N ASN A 25 22.15 2.34 21.42
CA ASN A 25 21.88 3.11 20.22
C ASN A 25 21.54 2.12 19.11
N ASP A 26 20.29 1.63 19.12
CA ASP A 26 19.72 0.97 17.96
C ASP A 26 19.37 2.08 16.97
N ALA A 27 20.38 2.50 16.20
CA ALA A 27 20.19 3.17 14.93
C ALA A 27 19.60 2.14 13.94
N GLY A 28 18.44 1.58 14.29
CA GLY A 28 17.63 0.76 13.41
C GLY A 28 17.31 1.64 12.21
N ALA A 29 17.92 1.34 11.08
CA ALA A 29 17.61 1.98 9.82
C ALA A 29 16.09 1.92 9.65
N LYS A 30 15.41 3.05 9.88
CA LYS A 30 13.95 3.11 9.76
C LYS A 30 13.66 2.72 8.32
N HIS A 31 13.16 1.50 8.10
CA HIS A 31 12.84 1.03 6.77
C HIS A 31 12.06 2.12 6.03
N PRO A 32 12.45 2.48 4.79
CA PRO A 32 11.81 3.56 4.08
C PRO A 32 10.30 3.33 4.04
N LYS A 33 9.53 4.20 4.68
CA LYS A 33 8.06 4.09 4.68
C LYS A 33 7.57 4.48 3.29
N LEU A 34 6.73 3.65 2.69
CA LEU A 34 6.10 3.99 1.42
C LEU A 34 5.16 5.20 1.64
N PRO A 35 5.26 6.27 0.82
CA PRO A 35 4.35 7.40 0.95
C PRO A 35 2.93 7.04 0.54
N ASN A 36 1.96 7.70 1.13
CA ASN A 36 0.55 7.58 0.78
C ASN A 36 0.33 7.95 -0.69
N PHE A 37 -0.61 7.24 -1.33
CA PHE A 37 -1.11 7.58 -2.66
C PHE A 37 -1.85 8.91 -2.62
N GLN A 38 -1.49 9.87 -3.47
CA GLN A 38 -2.17 11.15 -3.61
C GLN A 38 -3.09 11.16 -4.83
N ASP A 39 -4.40 11.06 -4.59
CA ASP A 39 -5.40 11.12 -5.65
C ASP A 39 -5.33 12.45 -6.44
N GLY A 40 -5.27 12.36 -7.77
CA GLY A 40 -5.16 13.49 -8.68
C GLY A 40 -3.73 13.98 -8.96
N LYS A 41 -2.74 13.56 -8.17
CA LYS A 41 -1.32 13.86 -8.41
C LYS A 41 -0.53 12.64 -8.87
N ASP A 42 -0.77 11.49 -8.26
CA ASP A 42 -0.07 10.25 -8.58
C ASP A 42 -0.82 9.46 -9.67
N ASP A 43 -0.06 8.82 -10.57
CA ASP A 43 -0.62 7.77 -11.43
C ASP A 43 -0.76 6.48 -10.61
N LEU A 44 -2.01 6.03 -10.46
CA LEU A 44 -2.33 4.86 -9.64
C LEU A 44 -1.63 3.58 -10.13
N ASP A 45 -1.42 3.39 -11.43
CA ASP A 45 -0.79 2.17 -11.96
C ASP A 45 0.70 2.09 -11.58
N ILE A 46 1.38 3.22 -11.72
CA ILE A 46 2.79 3.38 -11.32
C ILE A 46 2.92 3.22 -9.82
N TRP A 47 2.02 3.86 -9.06
CA TRP A 47 2.05 3.79 -7.60
C TRP A 47 1.76 2.37 -7.08
N LEU A 48 0.78 1.66 -7.66
CA LEU A 48 0.50 0.25 -7.34
C LEU A 48 1.70 -0.65 -7.66
N THR A 49 2.36 -0.43 -8.80
CA THR A 49 3.57 -1.19 -9.16
C THR A 49 4.69 -0.96 -8.13
N ARG A 50 4.86 0.29 -7.67
CA ARG A 50 5.82 0.61 -6.59
C ARG A 50 5.44 -0.08 -5.28
N PHE A 51 4.16 -0.09 -4.92
CA PHE A 51 3.65 -0.78 -3.74
C PHE A 51 3.92 -2.29 -3.80
N GLU A 52 3.65 -2.94 -4.93
CA GLU A 52 3.88 -4.38 -5.11
C GLU A 52 5.35 -4.74 -4.94
N ARG A 53 6.24 -4.02 -5.62
CA ARG A 53 7.70 -4.22 -5.46
C ARG A 53 8.16 -4.00 -4.03
N PHE A 54 7.61 -3.00 -3.35
CA PHE A 54 7.93 -2.72 -1.95
C PHE A 54 7.45 -3.86 -1.04
N ALA A 55 6.22 -4.34 -1.22
CA ALA A 55 5.66 -5.42 -0.41
C ALA A 55 6.38 -6.75 -0.65
N GLU A 56 6.76 -7.05 -1.89
CA GLU A 56 7.60 -8.21 -2.27
C GLU A 56 8.98 -8.13 -1.62
N SER A 57 9.65 -6.98 -1.72
CA SER A 57 10.99 -6.78 -1.13
C SER A 57 10.99 -6.91 0.39
N ASN A 58 9.87 -6.61 1.05
CA ASN A 58 9.70 -6.75 2.49
C ASN A 58 9.10 -8.11 2.91
N GLY A 59 8.85 -9.03 1.96
CA GLY A 59 8.32 -10.36 2.25
C GLY A 59 6.92 -10.36 2.89
N TRP A 60 6.06 -9.39 2.56
CA TRP A 60 4.72 -9.31 3.16
C TRP A 60 3.79 -10.40 2.61
N SER A 61 2.95 -10.98 3.46
CA SER A 61 1.88 -11.90 3.05
C SER A 61 0.74 -11.15 2.34
N ARG A 62 0.02 -11.82 1.44
CA ARG A 62 -1.12 -11.26 0.69
C ARG A 62 -2.20 -10.63 1.56
N GLU A 63 -2.46 -11.19 2.74
CA GLU A 63 -3.42 -10.67 3.72
C GLU A 63 -2.96 -9.31 4.27
N LYS A 64 -1.65 -9.18 4.52
CA LYS A 64 -1.04 -7.94 4.97
C LYS A 64 -1.02 -6.87 3.88
N TRP A 65 -0.93 -7.26 2.60
CA TRP A 65 -0.97 -6.32 1.48
C TRP A 65 -2.27 -5.52 1.47
N SER A 66 -3.42 -6.18 1.63
CA SER A 66 -4.71 -5.48 1.57
C SER A 66 -4.85 -4.44 2.68
N SER A 67 -4.51 -4.83 3.91
CA SER A 67 -4.57 -3.94 5.08
C SER A 67 -3.56 -2.81 5.02
N SER A 68 -2.37 -3.06 4.46
CA SER A 68 -1.36 -2.01 4.29
C SER A 68 -1.70 -1.06 3.14
N LEU A 69 -2.31 -1.59 2.08
CA LEU A 69 -2.76 -0.81 0.93
C LEU A 69 -3.80 0.22 1.38
N CYS A 70 -4.86 -0.21 2.09
CA CYS A 70 -5.93 0.71 2.48
C CYS A 70 -5.45 1.86 3.37
N ALA A 71 -4.46 1.62 4.24
CA ALA A 71 -3.85 2.64 5.07
C ALA A 71 -3.06 3.71 4.27
N LEU A 72 -2.66 3.38 3.04
CA LEU A 72 -1.89 4.26 2.16
C LEU A 72 -2.76 4.94 1.09
N LEU A 73 -4.02 4.55 0.93
CA LEU A 73 -4.94 5.17 -0.02
C LEU A 73 -5.49 6.49 0.53
N THR A 74 -5.79 7.42 -0.37
CA THR A 74 -6.48 8.67 -0.05
C THR A 74 -7.57 8.97 -1.08
N GLY A 75 -8.45 9.93 -0.77
CA GLY A 75 -9.44 10.47 -1.72
C GLY A 75 -10.35 9.41 -2.33
N ARG A 76 -10.52 9.44 -3.67
CA ARG A 76 -11.42 8.53 -4.39
C ARG A 76 -10.97 7.06 -4.32
N ALA A 77 -9.68 6.79 -4.09
CA ALA A 77 -9.20 5.42 -3.93
C ALA A 77 -9.68 4.84 -2.58
N LEU A 78 -9.64 5.64 -1.52
CA LEU A 78 -10.14 5.22 -0.21
C LEU A 78 -11.67 5.06 -0.21
N ASP A 79 -12.42 5.97 -0.87
CA ASP A 79 -13.87 5.81 -1.08
C ASP A 79 -14.19 4.51 -1.83
N CYS A 80 -13.41 4.17 -2.86
CA CYS A 80 -13.57 2.91 -3.58
C CYS A 80 -13.37 1.70 -2.67
N TYR A 81 -12.36 1.73 -1.78
CA TYR A 81 -12.12 0.66 -0.81
C TYR A 81 -13.29 0.52 0.18
N GLY A 82 -13.81 1.63 0.69
CA GLY A 82 -14.93 1.64 1.65
C GLY A 82 -16.25 1.08 1.11
N ARG A 83 -16.40 0.99 -0.22
CA ARG A 83 -17.59 0.40 -0.88
C ARG A 83 -17.49 -1.12 -1.08
N LEU A 84 -16.33 -1.71 -0.84
CA LEU A 84 -16.13 -3.15 -0.94
C LEU A 84 -16.71 -3.85 0.30
N SER A 85 -17.18 -5.09 0.12
CA SER A 85 -17.57 -5.91 1.27
C SER A 85 -16.35 -6.26 2.13
N ALA A 86 -16.57 -6.62 3.40
CA ALA A 86 -15.48 -6.99 4.32
C ALA A 86 -14.64 -8.18 3.79
N GLU A 87 -15.23 -9.08 3.02
CA GLU A 87 -14.53 -10.20 2.38
C GLU A 87 -13.67 -9.73 1.20
N GLN A 88 -14.23 -8.87 0.33
CA GLN A 88 -13.50 -8.30 -0.80
C GLN A 88 -12.35 -7.40 -0.34
N ALA A 89 -12.54 -6.67 0.76
CA ALA A 89 -11.54 -5.78 1.34
C ALA A 89 -10.33 -6.51 1.96
N LYS A 90 -10.44 -7.82 2.23
CA LYS A 90 -9.33 -8.66 2.69
C LYS A 90 -8.49 -9.23 1.53
N ASP A 91 -9.09 -9.34 0.35
CA ASP A 91 -8.41 -9.84 -0.84
C ASP A 91 -7.79 -8.68 -1.64
N TYR A 92 -6.47 -8.58 -1.59
CA TYR A 92 -5.70 -7.59 -2.36
C TYR A 92 -6.03 -7.62 -3.86
N GLY A 93 -6.28 -8.79 -4.45
CA GLY A 93 -6.62 -8.92 -5.87
C GLY A 93 -7.93 -8.21 -6.20
N LYS A 94 -8.94 -8.35 -5.33
CA LYS A 94 -10.24 -7.69 -5.48
C LYS A 94 -10.14 -6.18 -5.26
N VAL A 95 -9.36 -5.76 -4.26
CA VAL A 95 -9.11 -4.33 -4.02
C VAL A 95 -8.40 -3.69 -5.22
N LYS A 96 -7.33 -4.33 -5.74
CA LYS A 96 -6.61 -3.87 -6.93
C LYS A 96 -7.54 -3.77 -8.13
N GLU A 97 -8.36 -4.78 -8.38
CA GLU A 97 -9.33 -4.78 -9.50
C GLU A 97 -10.32 -3.62 -9.39
N ALA A 98 -10.89 -3.39 -8.21
CA ALA A 98 -11.84 -2.30 -7.97
C ALA A 98 -11.19 -0.92 -8.17
N LEU A 99 -9.98 -0.73 -7.65
CA LEU A 99 -9.20 0.50 -7.83
C LEU A 99 -8.87 0.74 -9.31
N MET A 100 -8.36 -0.28 -10.01
CA MET A 100 -8.05 -0.15 -11.44
C MET A 100 -9.29 0.21 -12.26
N LYS A 101 -10.45 -0.39 -11.95
CA LYS A 101 -11.72 -0.06 -12.61
C LYS A 101 -12.17 1.38 -12.31
N ARG A 102 -12.00 1.86 -11.07
CA ARG A 102 -12.39 3.22 -10.67
C ARG A 102 -11.57 4.32 -11.34
N TYR A 103 -10.31 4.03 -11.69
CA TYR A 103 -9.37 4.97 -12.29
C TYR A 103 -9.20 4.78 -13.81
N ASP A 104 -10.11 4.05 -14.46
CA ASP A 104 -10.04 3.72 -15.88
C ASP A 104 -8.67 3.13 -16.27
N LEU A 105 -8.09 2.29 -15.41
CA LEU A 105 -6.91 1.47 -15.73
C LEU A 105 -7.36 0.12 -16.32
N THR A 106 -8.35 0.19 -17.21
CA THR A 106 -8.87 -0.93 -17.99
C THR A 106 -8.30 -0.86 -19.41
N GLU A 107 -8.48 -1.89 -20.22
CA GLU A 107 -8.10 -1.87 -21.64
C GLU A 107 -8.61 -0.62 -22.36
N ASP A 108 -9.91 -0.34 -22.23
CA ASP A 108 -10.54 0.82 -22.87
C ASP A 108 -9.99 2.13 -22.33
N GLY A 109 -9.65 2.18 -21.05
CA GLY A 109 -9.01 3.33 -20.43
C GLY A 109 -7.58 3.58 -20.94
N TYR A 110 -6.76 2.53 -21.07
CA TYR A 110 -5.42 2.64 -21.68
C TYR A 110 -5.50 2.98 -23.17
N ARG A 111 -6.45 2.40 -23.92
CA ARG A 111 -6.69 2.75 -25.33
C ARG A 111 -7.12 4.21 -25.48
N ARG A 112 -7.96 4.71 -24.57
CA ARG A 112 -8.36 6.13 -24.53
C ARG A 112 -7.15 7.01 -24.24
N LYS A 113 -6.39 6.73 -23.17
CA LYS A 113 -5.16 7.46 -22.81
C LYS A 113 -4.17 7.52 -23.98
N PHE A 114 -3.94 6.39 -24.66
CA PHE A 114 -3.10 6.32 -25.85
C PHE A 114 -3.63 7.25 -26.97
N ARG A 115 -4.92 7.17 -27.30
CA ARG A 115 -5.52 7.95 -28.40
C ARG A 115 -5.62 9.45 -28.11
N THR A 116 -5.78 9.84 -26.85
CA THR A 116 -6.00 11.24 -26.47
C THR A 116 -4.76 11.92 -25.91
N CYS A 117 -3.65 11.21 -25.70
CA CYS A 117 -2.44 11.82 -25.16
C CYS A 117 -1.83 12.79 -26.15
N LYS A 118 -1.36 13.93 -25.62
CA LYS A 118 -0.59 14.93 -26.34
C LYS A 118 0.73 15.16 -25.60
N PRO A 119 1.81 15.54 -26.29
CA PRO A 119 3.04 15.94 -25.62
C PRO A 119 2.73 17.15 -24.72
N ALA A 120 3.24 17.13 -23.49
CA ALA A 120 3.18 18.33 -22.65
C ALA A 120 4.20 19.36 -23.16
N GLU A 121 3.96 20.64 -22.91
CA GLU A 121 4.79 21.75 -23.45
C GLU A 121 6.28 21.62 -23.09
N GLU A 122 6.58 21.06 -21.92
CA GLU A 122 7.96 20.87 -21.42
C GLU A 122 8.48 19.43 -21.57
N GLN A 123 7.72 18.53 -22.23
CA GLN A 123 8.09 17.12 -22.33
C GLN A 123 9.00 16.84 -23.52
N SER A 124 10.18 16.26 -23.27
CA SER A 124 11.06 15.75 -24.33
C SER A 124 10.35 14.70 -25.20
N PRO A 125 10.59 14.68 -26.53
CA PRO A 125 10.07 13.66 -27.44
C PRO A 125 10.32 12.23 -26.96
N ASP A 126 11.52 11.93 -26.43
CA ASP A 126 11.85 10.58 -25.93
C ASP A 126 10.96 10.18 -24.76
N MET A 127 10.74 11.10 -23.82
CA MET A 127 9.86 10.89 -22.67
C MET A 127 8.39 10.74 -23.10
N PHE A 128 7.99 11.40 -24.19
CA PHE A 128 6.66 11.24 -24.76
C PHE A 128 6.49 9.86 -25.41
N ILE A 129 7.47 9.39 -26.17
CA ILE A 129 7.48 8.05 -26.78
C ILE A 129 7.41 6.97 -25.70
N VAL A 130 8.24 7.04 -24.67
CA VAL A 130 8.22 6.07 -23.54
C VAL A 130 6.82 6.00 -22.92
N ARG A 131 6.17 7.15 -22.69
CA ARG A 131 4.83 7.21 -22.12
C ARG A 131 3.78 6.58 -23.03
N ILE A 132 3.83 6.87 -24.33
CA ILE A 132 2.91 6.30 -25.33
C ILE A 132 3.06 4.78 -25.42
N VAL A 133 4.30 4.29 -25.49
CA VAL A 133 4.62 2.85 -25.54
C VAL A 133 4.13 2.16 -24.26
N THR A 134 4.33 2.79 -23.10
CA THR A 134 3.83 2.26 -21.82
C THR A 134 2.31 2.10 -21.81
N TYR A 135 1.55 3.06 -22.35
CA TYR A 135 0.09 2.91 -22.46
C TYR A 135 -0.32 1.73 -23.35
N LEU A 136 0.39 1.50 -24.45
CA LEU A 136 0.16 0.34 -25.33
C LEU A 136 0.48 -0.97 -24.63
N ASP A 137 1.65 -1.06 -23.99
CA ASP A 137 2.10 -2.28 -23.30
C ASP A 137 1.20 -2.62 -22.12
N ASN A 138 0.76 -1.63 -21.35
CA ASN A 138 -0.17 -1.84 -20.24
C ASN A 138 -1.55 -2.28 -20.74
N GLY A 139 -2.04 -1.72 -21.86
CA GLY A 139 -3.26 -2.16 -22.52
C GLY A 139 -3.18 -3.61 -23.03
N LEU A 140 -2.07 -3.97 -23.69
CA LEU A 140 -1.85 -5.33 -24.21
C LEU A 140 -1.61 -6.35 -23.08
N SER A 141 -0.93 -5.96 -22.01
CA SER A 141 -0.70 -6.82 -20.84
C SER A 141 -2.01 -7.12 -20.11
N PHE A 142 -2.93 -6.16 -20.05
CA PHE A 142 -4.28 -6.39 -19.53
C PHE A 142 -5.02 -7.46 -20.36
N LEU A 143 -5.00 -7.35 -21.69
CA LEU A 143 -5.58 -8.34 -22.61
C LEU A 143 -4.99 -9.74 -22.42
N ARG A 144 -3.66 -9.83 -22.33
CA ARG A 144 -2.93 -11.09 -22.09
C ARG A 144 -3.31 -11.72 -20.74
N ARG A 145 -3.48 -10.90 -19.69
CA ARG A 145 -3.87 -11.39 -18.35
C ARG A 145 -5.30 -11.92 -18.32
N ILE A 146 -6.24 -11.29 -19.04
CA ILE A 146 -7.62 -11.80 -19.20
C ILE A 146 -7.64 -13.10 -20.00
N SER A 147 -6.91 -13.17 -21.11
CA SER A 147 -6.83 -14.39 -21.93
C SER A 147 -6.30 -15.58 -21.11
N ARG A 148 -5.27 -15.35 -20.28
CA ARG A 148 -4.72 -16.37 -19.37
C ARG A 148 -5.71 -16.80 -18.29
N MET A 149 -6.49 -15.87 -17.74
CA MET A 149 -7.53 -16.20 -16.73
C MET A 149 -8.74 -16.93 -17.31
N LYS A 150 -9.05 -16.76 -18.60
CA LYS A 150 -10.11 -17.51 -19.30
C LYS A 150 -9.68 -18.94 -19.64
N ASN A 151 -8.41 -19.15 -20.02
CA ASN A 151 -7.84 -20.47 -20.32
C ASN A 151 -7.56 -21.35 -19.08
N LEU A 152 -7.67 -20.81 -17.86
CA LEU A 152 -7.51 -21.56 -16.60
C LEU A 152 -8.85 -22.04 -16.01
N ARG A 153 -9.98 -21.82 -16.70
CA ARG A 153 -11.33 -22.26 -16.27
C ARG A 153 -11.97 -23.28 -17.22
N THR A 154 -11.17 -23.90 -18.08
CA THR A 154 -11.50 -25.04 -18.94
C THR A 154 -10.55 -26.16 -18.62
#